data_AF-A0AAF0CS78-F1
#
_entry.id   AF-A0AAF0CS78-F1
#
_cell.length_a   1.000
_cell.length_b   1.000
_cell.length_c   1.000
_cell.angle_alpha   90.00
_cell.angle_beta   90.00
_cell.angle_gamma   90.00
#
_symmetry.space_group_name_H-M   'P 1'
#
loop_
_entity.id
_entity.type
_entity.pdbx_description
1 polymer ?
#
loop_
_entity_poly.entity_id
_entity_poly.type
_entity_poly.pdbx_seq_one_letter_code
_entity_poly.pdbx_strand_id
1 'polypeptide(L)'
;MRALTRETFADIRALPRAVWVLTAGQFINRFGCFVYPFLTLHLLDRGLPGGQVALVLSSMAVGQMVSPFVSGYLSDAIGRRNTILISLIGGAISIVMIYYGQTAWQIAMLAALHGFLAQLFGPAANALLSDVVAEEKRVTAYAVFRLALNAGYAAGPAMAGLLYNRAPVLIFWGDAATSLVFAGLAFRWLPHGLRTITGRVTSPAVAWQSWLAVARDVGLNRAFMQLLLSKLLMSLAFIQVFYVLSVDATARGLTTVQYGMVMGFNGVVIMCVELPLVQWLKRFASRPVLVVGFVMVGIGSASFAWAESMTGFLLAMGLFTVGEMITLPMCAAYGAKLAPPEYRGRYFGFFGLMWGLAGLAGGTGVWFYGQLGPIWWCWIGCAGVLAGAVMALPVALRPDAPVLVEAATESAG
;
A
#
# COMPACT_ATOMS: atom_id res chain seq x y z
N MET A 1 12.44 18.38 -25.67
CA MET A 1 12.31 16.97 -25.22
C MET A 1 13.68 16.30 -24.98
N ARG A 2 14.62 16.30 -25.95
CA ARG A 2 15.98 15.70 -25.77
C ARG A 2 16.87 16.36 -24.70
N ALA A 3 16.74 17.67 -24.46
CA ALA A 3 17.49 18.38 -23.40
C ALA A 3 16.95 18.06 -22.00
N LEU A 4 15.63 18.13 -21.81
CA LEU A 4 14.91 17.69 -20.59
C LEU A 4 15.26 16.24 -20.19
N THR A 5 15.39 15.33 -21.15
CA THR A 5 15.83 13.96 -20.85
C THR A 5 17.28 13.89 -20.38
N ARG A 6 18.19 14.70 -20.94
CA ARG A 6 19.60 14.70 -20.54
C ARG A 6 19.80 15.27 -19.14
N GLU A 7 19.13 16.36 -18.79
CA GLU A 7 19.14 16.91 -17.42
C GLU A 7 18.56 15.90 -16.42
N THR A 8 17.43 15.27 -16.76
CA THR A 8 16.83 14.23 -15.90
C THR A 8 17.80 13.06 -15.66
N PHE A 9 18.49 12.57 -16.70
CA PHE A 9 19.48 11.49 -16.55
C PHE A 9 20.72 11.93 -15.76
N ALA A 10 21.16 13.18 -15.89
CA ALA A 10 22.25 13.73 -15.10
C ALA A 10 21.87 13.83 -13.61
N ASP A 11 20.65 14.29 -13.32
CA ASP A 11 20.12 14.34 -11.95
C ASP A 11 20.02 12.97 -11.29
N ILE A 12 19.54 11.97 -12.04
CA ILE A 12 19.49 10.58 -11.58
C ILE A 12 20.90 10.07 -11.24
N ARG A 13 21.89 10.29 -12.13
CA ARG A 13 23.28 9.85 -11.89
C ARG A 13 23.93 10.57 -10.71
N ALA A 14 23.50 11.79 -10.41
CA ALA A 14 24.00 12.59 -9.31
C ALA A 14 23.33 12.25 -7.96
N LEU A 15 22.44 11.25 -7.90
CA LEU A 15 21.83 10.83 -6.65
C LEU A 15 22.87 10.15 -5.72
N PRO A 16 22.83 10.42 -4.41
CA PRO A 16 23.73 9.80 -3.44
C PRO A 16 23.67 8.28 -3.45
N ARG A 17 24.79 7.63 -3.10
CA ARG A 17 24.86 6.16 -2.98
C ARG A 17 23.77 5.56 -2.10
N ALA A 18 23.40 6.24 -1.00
CA ALA A 18 22.34 5.78 -0.10
C ALA A 18 20.98 5.65 -0.81
N VAL A 19 20.68 6.54 -1.76
CA VAL A 19 19.46 6.47 -2.59
C VAL A 19 19.46 5.19 -3.41
N TRP A 20 20.57 4.88 -4.08
CA TRP A 20 20.68 3.66 -4.89
C TRP A 20 20.57 2.38 -4.06
N VAL A 21 21.11 2.38 -2.84
CA VAL A 21 20.95 1.24 -1.90
C VAL A 21 19.48 1.09 -1.50
N LEU A 22 18.80 2.19 -1.17
CA LEU A 22 17.36 2.17 -0.87
C LEU A 22 16.53 1.72 -2.07
N THR A 23 16.80 2.23 -3.28
CA THR A 23 16.11 1.86 -4.51
C THR A 23 16.31 0.38 -4.86
N ALA A 24 17.55 -0.11 -4.84
CA ALA A 24 17.84 -1.52 -5.10
C ALA A 24 17.19 -2.42 -4.05
N GLY A 25 17.27 -2.03 -2.79
CA GLY A 25 16.60 -2.71 -1.69
C GLY A 25 15.09 -2.73 -1.80
N GLN A 26 14.49 -1.61 -2.22
CA GLN A 26 13.05 -1.51 -2.46
C GLN A 26 12.60 -2.45 -3.57
N PHE A 27 13.37 -2.54 -4.65
CA PHE A 27 13.12 -3.53 -5.70
C PHE A 27 13.19 -4.95 -5.13
N ILE A 28 14.27 -5.31 -4.43
CA ILE A 28 14.47 -6.65 -3.86
C ILE A 28 13.34 -7.02 -2.89
N ASN A 29 12.99 -6.13 -1.96
CA ASN A 29 11.94 -6.36 -0.98
C ASN A 29 10.55 -6.47 -1.63
N ARG A 30 10.26 -5.67 -2.67
CA ARG A 30 8.97 -5.72 -3.36
C ARG A 30 8.85 -6.90 -4.32
N PHE A 31 9.96 -7.28 -4.95
CA PHE A 31 10.08 -8.54 -5.67
C PHE A 31 9.79 -9.72 -4.73
N GLY A 32 10.41 -9.71 -3.55
CA GLY A 32 10.29 -10.78 -2.56
C GLY A 32 8.98 -10.88 -1.79
N CYS A 33 8.01 -10.00 -2.03
CA CYS A 33 6.71 -10.00 -1.34
C CYS A 33 5.81 -11.16 -1.83
N PHE A 34 6.34 -12.39 -1.72
CA PHE A 34 5.78 -13.60 -2.29
C PHE A 34 4.59 -14.12 -1.48
N VAL A 35 4.60 -13.87 -0.18
CA VAL A 35 3.57 -14.42 0.73
C VAL A 35 2.24 -13.73 0.54
N TYR A 36 2.22 -12.41 0.35
CA TYR A 36 0.98 -11.62 0.34
C TYR A 36 -0.08 -12.11 -0.66
N PRO A 37 0.23 -12.40 -1.94
CA PRO A 37 -0.77 -12.92 -2.90
C PRO A 37 -1.18 -14.39 -2.66
N PHE A 38 -0.37 -15.18 -1.94
CA PHE A 38 -0.60 -16.62 -1.75
C PHE A 38 -1.00 -17.02 -0.32
N LEU A 39 -0.99 -16.09 0.63
CA LEU A 39 -1.23 -16.39 2.05
C LEU A 39 -2.63 -16.98 2.27
N THR A 40 -3.67 -16.41 1.63
CA THR A 40 -5.03 -16.96 1.72
C THR A 40 -5.08 -18.40 1.25
N LEU A 41 -4.51 -18.67 0.06
CA LEU A 41 -4.47 -19.99 -0.53
C LEU A 41 -3.73 -20.98 0.38
N HIS A 42 -2.58 -20.58 0.92
CA HIS A 42 -1.82 -21.39 1.86
C HIS A 42 -2.61 -21.79 3.11
N LEU A 43 -3.35 -20.86 3.69
CA LEU A 43 -4.12 -21.12 4.91
C LEU A 43 -5.32 -22.03 4.63
N LEU A 44 -5.98 -21.86 3.48
CA LEU A 44 -7.05 -22.75 3.04
C LEU A 44 -6.54 -24.17 2.72
N ASP A 45 -5.39 -24.28 2.03
CA ASP A 45 -4.74 -25.58 1.74
C ASP A 45 -4.35 -26.33 3.02
N ARG A 46 -4.05 -25.60 4.10
CA ARG A 46 -3.83 -26.15 5.44
C ARG A 46 -5.11 -26.59 6.16
N GLY A 47 -6.27 -26.42 5.54
CA GLY A 47 -7.58 -26.79 6.09
C GLY A 47 -8.18 -25.77 7.06
N LEU A 48 -7.65 -24.54 7.14
CA LEU A 48 -8.28 -23.51 7.97
C LEU A 48 -9.59 -23.06 7.33
N PRO A 49 -10.71 -22.97 8.07
CA PRO A 49 -11.96 -22.45 7.54
C PRO A 49 -11.83 -20.95 7.21
N GLY A 50 -12.64 -20.46 6.27
CA GLY A 50 -12.57 -19.07 5.79
C GLY A 50 -12.64 -18.01 6.90
N GLY A 51 -13.36 -18.26 7.99
CA GLY A 51 -13.40 -17.36 9.15
C GLY A 51 -12.06 -17.26 9.91
N GLN A 52 -11.29 -18.35 9.99
CA GLN A 52 -9.95 -18.35 10.57
C GLN A 52 -8.93 -17.69 9.63
N VAL A 53 -9.08 -17.88 8.32
CA VAL A 53 -8.28 -17.16 7.33
C VAL A 53 -8.53 -15.66 7.41
N ALA A 54 -9.79 -15.26 7.53
CA ALA A 54 -10.19 -13.88 7.77
C ALA A 54 -9.51 -13.30 9.02
N LEU A 55 -9.56 -14.03 10.15
CA LEU A 55 -8.89 -13.63 11.39
C LEU A 55 -7.41 -13.35 11.18
N VAL A 56 -6.67 -14.25 10.51
CA VAL A 56 -5.24 -14.08 10.25
C VAL A 56 -4.94 -12.82 9.41
N LEU A 57 -5.67 -12.64 8.31
CA LEU A 57 -5.48 -11.50 7.39
C LEU A 57 -5.85 -10.16 8.06
N SER A 58 -6.93 -10.14 8.85
CA SER A 58 -7.34 -8.97 9.63
C SER A 58 -6.31 -8.66 10.72
N SER A 59 -5.78 -9.66 11.42
CA SER A 59 -4.70 -9.47 12.40
C SER A 59 -3.44 -8.87 11.78
N MET A 60 -3.07 -9.30 10.57
CA MET A 60 -1.97 -8.68 9.81
C MET A 60 -2.23 -7.19 9.54
N ALA A 61 -3.46 -6.85 9.14
CA ALA A 61 -3.86 -5.46 8.90
C ALA A 61 -3.80 -4.60 10.18
N VAL A 62 -4.20 -5.14 11.34
CA VAL A 62 -4.06 -4.45 12.64
C VAL A 62 -2.59 -4.07 12.89
N GLY A 63 -1.67 -5.02 12.70
CA GLY A 63 -0.24 -4.75 12.85
C GLY A 63 0.25 -3.62 11.95
N GLN A 64 -0.15 -3.65 10.67
CA GLN A 64 0.22 -2.62 9.69
C GLN A 64 -0.34 -1.24 10.06
N MET A 65 -1.51 -1.15 10.69
CA MET A 65 -2.11 0.12 11.12
C MET A 65 -1.36 0.76 12.29
N VAL A 66 -0.86 -0.05 13.23
CA VAL A 66 -0.13 0.44 14.41
C VAL A 66 1.29 0.87 14.05
N SER A 67 1.90 0.21 13.06
CA SER A 67 3.32 0.35 12.74
C SER A 67 3.78 1.78 12.42
N PRO A 68 3.09 2.60 11.59
CA PRO A 68 3.55 3.95 11.26
C PRO A 68 3.73 4.87 12.47
N PHE A 69 2.88 4.72 13.49
CA PHE A 69 2.96 5.52 14.73
C PHE A 69 4.23 5.20 15.52
N VAL A 70 4.65 3.94 15.52
CA VAL A 70 5.87 3.49 16.20
C VAL A 70 7.11 3.74 15.34
N SER A 71 7.02 3.54 14.03
CA SER A 71 8.13 3.70 13.08
C SER A 71 8.75 5.08 13.14
N GLY A 72 7.94 6.15 13.14
CA GLY A 72 8.44 7.52 13.21
C GLY A 72 9.29 7.76 14.46
N TYR A 73 8.72 7.46 15.63
CA TYR A 73 9.41 7.58 16.93
C TYR A 73 10.68 6.74 16.99
N LEU A 74 10.61 5.47 16.59
CA LEU A 74 11.75 4.56 16.62
C LEU A 74 12.86 5.06 15.68
N SER A 75 12.49 5.50 14.49
CA SER A 75 13.40 6.04 13.47
C SER A 75 14.11 7.30 13.96
N ASP A 76 13.43 8.15 14.74
CA ASP A 76 14.03 9.33 15.36
C ASP A 76 14.97 8.94 16.51
N ALA A 77 14.56 8.00 17.36
CA ALA A 77 15.27 7.62 18.59
C ALA A 77 16.55 6.82 18.33
N ILE A 78 16.46 5.73 17.58
CA ILE A 78 17.58 4.81 17.35
C ILE A 78 18.25 5.02 15.98
N GLY A 79 17.66 5.83 15.11
CA GLY A 79 18.16 6.22 13.79
C GLY A 79 17.56 5.45 12.63
N ARG A 80 17.48 6.10 11.46
CA ARG A 80 16.77 5.61 10.27
C ARG A 80 17.18 4.19 9.86
N ARG A 81 18.50 3.95 9.77
CA ARG A 81 19.07 2.66 9.37
C ARG A 81 18.67 1.54 10.33
N ASN A 82 18.70 1.78 11.64
CA ASN A 82 18.42 0.73 12.62
C ASN A 82 16.94 0.33 12.58
N THR A 83 16.03 1.29 12.39
CA THR A 83 14.60 1.00 12.20
C THR A 83 14.36 0.20 10.92
N ILE A 84 15.04 0.53 9.82
CA ILE A 84 15.00 -0.27 8.58
C ILE A 84 15.48 -1.70 8.83
N LEU A 85 16.59 -1.89 9.55
CA LEU A 85 17.13 -3.22 9.85
C LEU A 85 16.19 -4.04 10.74
N ILE A 86 15.60 -3.44 11.78
CA ILE A 86 14.61 -4.09 12.64
C ILE A 86 13.41 -4.54 11.80
N SER A 87 12.95 -3.69 10.88
CA SER A 87 11.84 -4.01 9.99
C SER A 87 12.15 -5.20 9.10
N LEU A 88 13.31 -5.19 8.44
CA LEU A 88 13.69 -6.23 7.48
C LEU A 88 13.99 -7.58 8.16
N ILE A 89 14.77 -7.57 9.25
CA ILE A 89 15.14 -8.78 9.98
C ILE A 89 13.94 -9.34 10.75
N GLY A 90 13.21 -8.48 11.46
CA GLY A 90 12.00 -8.87 12.18
C GLY A 90 10.90 -9.34 11.23
N GLY A 91 10.73 -8.67 10.08
CA GLY A 91 9.83 -9.09 9.01
C GLY A 91 10.19 -10.47 8.45
N ALA A 92 11.47 -10.72 8.18
CA ALA A 92 11.97 -12.01 7.70
C ALA A 92 11.77 -13.16 8.71
N ILE A 93 11.98 -12.90 10.00
CA ILE A 93 11.76 -13.92 11.04
C ILE A 93 10.26 -14.20 11.19
N SER A 94 9.45 -13.15 11.34
CA SER A 94 8.01 -13.27 11.56
C SER A 94 7.29 -13.94 10.37
N ILE A 95 7.69 -13.64 9.13
CA ILE A 95 7.06 -14.25 7.95
C ILE A 95 7.33 -15.76 7.88
N VAL A 96 8.54 -16.22 8.21
CA VAL A 96 8.84 -17.67 8.29
C VAL A 96 8.08 -18.32 9.44
N MET A 97 7.97 -17.65 10.59
CA MET A 97 7.23 -18.18 11.74
C MET A 97 5.75 -18.40 11.41
N ILE A 98 5.12 -17.56 10.57
CA ILE A 98 3.72 -17.75 10.13
C ILE A 98 3.53 -19.13 9.49
N TYR A 99 4.49 -19.60 8.68
CA TYR A 99 4.43 -20.94 8.06
C TYR A 99 4.38 -22.07 9.10
N TYR A 100 5.20 -21.95 10.16
CA TYR A 100 5.30 -22.97 11.21
C TYR A 100 4.24 -22.85 12.32
N GLY A 101 3.44 -21.78 12.35
CA GLY A 101 2.37 -21.63 13.33
C GLY A 101 1.36 -22.76 13.20
N GLN A 102 0.93 -23.37 14.31
CA GLN A 102 0.13 -24.60 14.28
C GLN A 102 -1.37 -24.35 14.39
N THR A 103 -1.77 -23.30 15.11
CA THR A 103 -3.18 -22.93 15.31
C THR A 103 -3.49 -21.60 14.65
N ALA A 104 -4.75 -21.37 14.26
CA ALA A 104 -5.16 -20.09 13.67
C ALA A 104 -4.84 -18.89 14.56
N TRP A 105 -4.96 -19.03 15.88
CA TRP A 105 -4.60 -17.98 16.83
C TRP A 105 -3.09 -17.67 16.84
N GLN A 106 -2.24 -18.70 16.83
CA GLN A 106 -0.79 -18.51 16.74
C GLN A 106 -0.42 -17.81 15.43
N ILE A 107 -0.98 -18.28 14.31
CA ILE A 107 -0.75 -17.69 12.99
C ILE A 107 -1.22 -16.23 12.96
N ALA A 108 -2.39 -15.93 13.53
CA ALA A 108 -2.93 -14.57 13.60
C ALA A 108 -2.04 -13.62 14.43
N MET A 109 -1.52 -14.08 15.57
CA MET A 109 -0.57 -13.30 16.38
C MET A 109 0.73 -13.03 15.62
N LEU A 110 1.26 -14.05 14.94
CA LEU A 110 2.46 -13.91 14.11
C LEU A 110 2.22 -13.01 12.89
N ALA A 111 1.02 -13.07 12.29
CA ALA A 111 0.62 -12.20 11.20
C ALA A 111 0.49 -10.74 11.64
N ALA A 112 -0.08 -10.48 12.83
CA ALA A 112 -0.09 -9.15 13.42
C ALA A 112 1.33 -8.63 13.69
N LEU A 113 2.19 -9.47 14.26
CA LEU A 113 3.59 -9.12 14.49
C LEU A 113 4.32 -8.84 13.17
N HIS A 114 4.10 -9.65 12.15
CA HIS A 114 4.69 -9.45 10.82
C HIS A 114 4.19 -8.15 10.17
N GLY A 115 2.88 -7.92 10.15
CA GLY A 115 2.30 -6.67 9.65
C GLY A 115 2.86 -5.45 10.37
N PHE A 116 3.09 -5.55 11.68
CA PHE A 116 3.74 -4.51 12.46
C PHE A 116 5.20 -4.30 12.05
N LEU A 117 6.01 -5.35 12.07
CA LEU A 117 7.46 -5.27 11.80
C LEU A 117 7.76 -4.88 10.36
N ALA A 118 7.10 -5.50 9.38
CA ALA A 118 7.32 -5.24 7.95
C ALA A 118 6.98 -3.79 7.59
N GLN A 119 5.99 -3.20 8.27
CA GLN A 119 5.52 -1.86 7.95
C GLN A 119 6.31 -0.73 8.63
N LEU A 120 7.27 -1.07 9.49
CA LEU A 120 8.22 -0.09 10.06
C LEU A 120 9.13 0.50 8.98
N PHE A 121 9.38 -0.24 7.90
CA PHE A 121 10.28 0.15 6.82
C PHE A 121 9.86 1.45 6.12
N GLY A 122 8.59 1.60 5.75
CA GLY A 122 8.12 2.66 4.85
C GLY A 122 8.44 4.08 5.35
N PRO A 123 7.99 4.47 6.56
CA PRO A 123 8.29 5.79 7.11
C PRO A 123 9.80 6.02 7.33
N ALA A 124 10.54 5.01 7.81
CA ALA A 124 11.98 5.13 8.03
C ALA A 124 12.77 5.30 6.72
N ALA A 125 12.40 4.59 5.66
CA ALA A 125 13.01 4.72 4.34
C ALA A 125 12.71 6.07 3.68
N ASN A 126 11.47 6.57 3.78
CA ASN A 126 11.11 7.89 3.27
C ASN A 126 11.85 9.01 4.01
N ALA A 127 11.95 8.93 5.34
CA ALA A 127 12.72 9.88 6.13
C ALA A 127 14.20 9.87 5.72
N LEU A 128 14.80 8.67 5.62
CA LEU A 128 16.19 8.54 5.18
C LEU A 128 16.41 9.11 3.77
N LEU A 129 15.50 8.86 2.84
CA LEU A 129 15.56 9.40 1.49
C LEU A 129 15.52 10.92 1.50
N SER A 130 14.68 11.52 2.35
CA SER A 130 14.60 12.98 2.52
C SER A 130 15.83 13.59 3.18
N ASP A 131 16.45 12.86 4.13
CA ASP A 131 17.63 13.31 4.89
C ASP A 131 18.91 13.33 4.03
N VAL A 132 19.02 12.41 3.06
CA VAL A 132 20.24 12.27 2.23
C VAL A 132 20.17 12.99 0.89
N VAL A 133 18.98 13.45 0.48
CA VAL A 133 18.75 14.09 -0.84
C VAL A 133 18.45 15.57 -0.67
N ALA A 134 19.22 16.40 -1.38
CA ALA A 134 18.98 17.84 -1.51
C ALA A 134 17.57 18.11 -2.05
N GLU A 135 16.94 19.19 -1.57
CA GLU A 135 15.52 19.46 -1.78
C GLU A 135 15.11 19.45 -3.26
N GLU A 136 15.97 20.00 -4.12
CA GLU A 136 15.76 20.14 -5.56
C GLU A 136 15.69 18.77 -6.28
N LYS A 137 16.36 17.76 -5.72
CA LYS A 137 16.45 16.41 -6.30
C LYS A 137 15.48 15.41 -5.66
N ARG A 138 14.75 15.80 -4.62
CA ARG A 138 13.84 14.88 -3.90
C ARG A 138 12.78 14.29 -4.81
N VAL A 139 12.17 15.10 -5.68
CA VAL A 139 11.15 14.62 -6.64
C VAL A 139 11.71 13.50 -7.51
N THR A 140 12.91 13.67 -8.06
CA THR A 140 13.60 12.66 -8.87
C THR A 140 13.92 11.41 -8.05
N ALA A 141 14.42 11.57 -6.82
CA ALA A 141 14.73 10.44 -5.94
C ALA A 141 13.49 9.61 -5.59
N TYR A 142 12.38 10.25 -5.23
CA TYR A 142 11.11 9.58 -4.98
C TYR A 142 10.55 8.88 -6.23
N ALA A 143 10.71 9.48 -7.41
CA ALA A 143 10.30 8.86 -8.67
C ALA A 143 11.08 7.57 -8.95
N VAL A 144 12.40 7.58 -8.79
CA VAL A 144 13.26 6.39 -8.97
C VAL A 144 12.95 5.32 -7.91
N PHE A 145 12.76 5.72 -6.65
CA PHE A 145 12.38 4.81 -5.56
C PHE A 145 11.04 4.12 -5.84
N ARG A 146 10.05 4.87 -6.33
CA ARG A 146 8.73 4.35 -6.71
C ARG A 146 8.79 3.43 -7.93
N LEU A 147 9.62 3.76 -8.92
CA LEU A 147 9.81 2.90 -10.09
C LEU A 147 10.33 1.50 -9.68
N ALA A 148 11.29 1.46 -8.76
CA ALA A 148 11.82 0.22 -8.21
C ALA A 148 10.75 -0.60 -7.46
N LEU A 149 9.87 0.07 -6.71
CA LEU A 149 8.73 -0.58 -6.05
C LEU A 149 7.84 -1.31 -7.06
N ASN A 150 7.39 -0.60 -8.10
CA ASN A 150 6.51 -1.17 -9.13
C ASN A 150 7.20 -2.28 -9.92
N ALA A 151 8.49 -2.11 -10.24
CA ALA A 151 9.28 -3.11 -10.96
C ALA A 151 9.44 -4.41 -10.17
N GLY A 152 9.67 -4.32 -8.85
CA GLY A 152 9.69 -5.51 -7.99
C GLY A 152 8.34 -6.21 -7.99
N TYR A 153 7.26 -5.44 -7.82
CA TYR A 153 5.90 -5.98 -7.77
C TYR A 153 5.43 -6.61 -9.09
N ALA A 154 5.94 -6.17 -10.24
CA ALA A 154 5.62 -6.78 -11.54
C ALA A 154 6.19 -8.20 -11.71
N ALA A 155 7.36 -8.48 -11.14
CA ALA A 155 8.03 -9.77 -11.26
C ALA A 155 7.78 -10.71 -10.07
N GLY A 156 7.52 -10.16 -8.88
CA GLY A 156 7.40 -10.89 -7.63
C GLY A 156 6.32 -11.98 -7.62
N PRO A 157 5.05 -11.65 -7.92
CA PRO A 157 3.95 -12.63 -7.89
C PRO A 157 4.12 -13.80 -8.87
N ALA A 158 4.72 -13.57 -10.04
CA ALA A 158 5.02 -14.63 -11.00
C ALA A 158 6.08 -15.60 -10.44
N MET A 159 7.13 -15.07 -9.79
CA MET A 159 8.11 -15.89 -9.08
C MET A 159 7.48 -16.62 -7.88
N ALA A 160 6.61 -15.95 -7.12
CA ALA A 160 5.88 -16.56 -6.02
C ALA A 160 5.04 -17.76 -6.46
N GLY A 161 4.36 -17.66 -7.61
CA GLY A 161 3.62 -18.77 -8.20
C GLY A 161 4.49 -19.98 -8.52
N LEU A 162 5.70 -19.75 -9.07
CA LEU A 162 6.69 -20.82 -9.33
C LEU A 162 7.20 -21.46 -8.05
N LEU A 163 7.50 -20.65 -7.02
CA LEU A 163 7.96 -21.14 -5.72
C LEU A 163 6.86 -21.96 -5.03
N TYR A 164 5.63 -21.43 -4.99
CA TYR A 164 4.48 -22.07 -4.36
C TYR A 164 4.15 -23.41 -5.03
N ASN A 165 4.19 -23.47 -6.36
CA ASN A 165 3.96 -24.70 -7.11
C ASN A 165 4.94 -25.83 -6.74
N ARG A 166 6.20 -25.48 -6.44
CA ARG A 166 7.19 -26.46 -5.99
C ARG A 166 6.99 -26.87 -4.53
N ALA A 167 6.88 -25.89 -3.64
CA ALA A 167 6.52 -26.12 -2.24
C ALA A 167 6.07 -24.81 -1.58
N PRO A 168 4.92 -24.79 -0.87
CA PRO A 168 4.43 -23.59 -0.19
C PRO A 168 5.43 -22.94 0.78
N VAL A 169 6.31 -23.73 1.40
CA VAL A 169 7.36 -23.21 2.31
C VAL A 169 8.33 -22.24 1.62
N LEU A 170 8.53 -22.38 0.31
CA LEU A 170 9.51 -21.60 -0.46
C LEU A 170 9.10 -20.14 -0.62
N ILE A 171 7.81 -19.80 -0.64
CA ILE A 171 7.39 -18.40 -0.68
C ILE A 171 7.74 -17.67 0.63
N PHE A 172 7.67 -18.33 1.78
CA PHE A 172 8.01 -17.75 3.08
C PHE A 172 9.53 -17.57 3.23
N TRP A 173 10.31 -18.60 2.91
CA TRP A 173 11.77 -18.50 2.95
C TRP A 173 12.34 -17.60 1.85
N GLY A 174 11.71 -17.56 0.67
CA GLY A 174 12.07 -16.64 -0.40
C GLY A 174 11.86 -15.18 0.01
N ASP A 175 10.71 -14.86 0.61
CA ASP A 175 10.42 -13.52 1.14
C ASP A 175 11.45 -13.14 2.22
N ALA A 176 11.68 -14.03 3.18
CA ALA A 176 12.69 -13.81 4.22
C ALA A 176 14.10 -13.62 3.64
N ALA A 177 14.50 -14.42 2.65
CA ALA A 177 15.81 -14.32 2.01
C ALA A 177 16.01 -12.96 1.31
N THR A 178 15.02 -12.50 0.53
CA THR A 178 15.11 -11.18 -0.12
C THR A 178 15.17 -10.04 0.91
N SER A 179 14.39 -10.13 1.99
CA SER A 179 14.42 -9.17 3.08
C SER A 179 15.76 -9.15 3.81
N LEU A 180 16.38 -10.31 4.06
CA LEU A 180 17.71 -10.43 4.66
C LEU A 180 18.83 -9.96 3.74
N VAL A 181 18.73 -10.22 2.43
CA VAL A 181 19.66 -9.65 1.43
C VAL A 181 19.62 -8.14 1.53
N PHE A 182 18.43 -7.53 1.49
CA PHE A 182 18.32 -6.08 1.64
C PHE A 182 18.83 -5.61 3.02
N ALA A 183 18.54 -6.34 4.10
CA ALA A 183 19.09 -6.02 5.43
C ALA A 183 20.63 -5.98 5.41
N GLY A 184 21.28 -6.90 4.71
CA GLY A 184 22.72 -6.89 4.49
C GLY A 184 23.22 -5.65 3.73
N LEU A 185 22.57 -5.30 2.62
CA LEU A 185 22.92 -4.08 1.85
C LEU A 185 22.71 -2.82 2.71
N ALA A 186 21.60 -2.77 3.45
CA ALA A 186 21.24 -1.68 4.34
C ALA A 186 22.25 -1.53 5.49
N PHE A 187 22.64 -2.64 6.11
CA PHE A 187 23.65 -2.68 7.16
C PHE A 187 25.01 -2.19 6.65
N ARG A 188 25.40 -2.60 5.44
CA ARG A 188 26.74 -2.30 4.93
C ARG A 188 26.90 -0.88 4.37
N TRP A 189 25.84 -0.31 3.79
CA TRP A 189 25.98 0.91 2.98
C TRP A 189 25.00 2.05 3.30
N LEU A 190 23.97 1.84 4.13
CA LEU A 190 23.18 2.99 4.59
C LEU A 190 23.93 3.75 5.69
N PRO A 191 23.83 5.09 5.68
CA PRO A 191 24.49 5.92 6.69
C PRO A 191 23.99 5.58 8.09
N HIS A 192 24.92 5.58 9.05
CA HIS A 192 24.62 5.33 10.45
C HIS A 192 24.37 6.66 11.17
N GLY A 193 23.60 6.64 12.26
CA GLY A 193 23.47 7.78 13.16
C GLY A 193 22.61 8.96 12.67
N LEU A 194 22.02 8.90 11.47
CA LEU A 194 21.03 9.90 11.05
C LEU A 194 19.80 9.80 11.96
N ARG A 195 19.68 10.78 12.85
CA ARG A 195 18.65 10.97 13.85
C ARG A 195 18.21 12.42 13.80
N THR A 196 16.92 12.66 13.91
CA THR A 196 16.35 14.02 13.88
C THR A 196 15.92 14.50 15.27
N ILE A 197 16.29 13.79 16.36
CA ILE A 197 16.16 14.34 17.72
C ILE A 197 17.23 15.43 17.90
N THR A 198 16.97 16.58 17.29
CA THR A 198 17.58 17.87 17.56
C THR A 198 16.42 18.82 17.87
N GLY A 199 16.02 18.88 19.14
CA GLY A 199 15.30 20.03 19.71
C GLY A 199 13.83 20.23 19.30
N ARG A 200 12.93 19.36 19.81
CA ARG A 200 11.57 19.66 20.36
C ARG A 200 10.80 18.34 20.39
N VAL A 201 10.89 17.62 21.52
CA VAL A 201 9.92 16.57 21.81
C VAL A 201 8.58 17.26 22.00
N THR A 202 7.73 17.30 20.97
CA THR A 202 6.31 17.61 21.22
C THR A 202 5.82 16.55 22.20
N SER A 203 5.38 16.99 23.38
CA SER A 203 4.78 16.09 24.37
C SER A 203 3.71 15.22 23.67
N PRO A 204 3.64 13.90 23.99
CA PRO A 204 2.60 13.03 23.45
C PRO A 204 1.20 13.62 23.58
N ALA A 205 0.94 14.38 24.66
CA ALA A 205 -0.33 15.08 24.87
C ALA A 205 -0.60 16.17 23.82
N VAL A 206 0.42 16.99 23.48
CA VAL A 206 0.29 18.05 22.45
C VAL A 206 0.12 17.44 21.07
N ALA A 207 0.86 16.37 20.76
CA ALA A 207 0.68 15.63 19.51
C ALA A 207 -0.74 15.07 19.38
N TRP A 208 -1.27 14.50 20.47
CA TRP A 208 -2.63 13.95 20.53
C TRP A 208 -3.71 15.03 20.34
N GLN A 209 -3.61 16.16 21.04
CA GLN A 209 -4.53 17.29 20.87
C GLN A 209 -4.53 17.80 19.43
N SER A 210 -3.36 17.86 18.82
CA SER A 210 -3.20 18.28 17.43
C SER A 210 -3.79 17.27 16.43
N TRP A 211 -3.76 15.97 16.74
CA TRP A 211 -4.48 14.94 15.98
C TRP A 211 -6.00 15.05 16.13
N LEU A 212 -6.50 15.30 17.35
CA LEU A 212 -7.93 15.51 17.61
C LEU A 212 -8.47 16.74 16.87
N ALA A 213 -7.72 17.85 16.85
CA ALA A 213 -8.08 19.04 16.11
C ALA A 213 -8.19 18.77 14.60
N VAL A 214 -7.22 18.06 14.02
CA VAL A 214 -7.26 17.67 12.60
C VAL A 214 -8.40 16.68 12.32
N ALA A 215 -8.68 15.74 13.22
CA ALA A 215 -9.81 14.83 13.08
C ALA A 215 -11.16 15.57 13.05
N ARG A 216 -11.30 16.59 13.91
CA ARG A 216 -12.47 17.47 13.91
C ARG A 216 -12.57 18.25 12.60
N ASP A 217 -11.49 18.84 12.11
CA ASP A 217 -11.54 19.58 10.84
C ASP A 217 -11.86 18.66 9.65
N VAL A 218 -11.23 17.48 9.59
CA VAL A 218 -11.55 16.44 8.60
C VAL A 218 -13.04 16.13 8.61
N GLY A 219 -13.64 15.92 9.79
CA GLY A 219 -15.08 15.65 9.93
C GLY A 219 -15.98 16.81 9.47
N LEU A 220 -15.52 18.05 9.57
CA LEU A 220 -16.24 19.24 9.10
C LEU A 220 -16.03 19.49 7.59
N ASN A 221 -14.91 19.05 7.02
CA ASN A 221 -14.60 19.17 5.61
C ASN A 221 -15.36 18.13 4.79
N ARG A 222 -16.60 18.48 4.39
CA ARG A 222 -17.50 17.60 3.62
C ARG A 222 -16.87 17.03 2.35
N ALA A 223 -16.07 17.83 1.63
CA ALA A 223 -15.39 17.39 0.41
C ALA A 223 -14.30 16.35 0.70
N PHE A 224 -13.58 16.52 1.81
CA PHE A 224 -12.59 15.55 2.23
C PHE A 224 -13.24 14.28 2.79
N MET A 225 -14.34 14.39 3.55
CA MET A 225 -15.11 13.24 4.01
C MET A 225 -15.70 12.42 2.86
N GLN A 226 -16.22 13.09 1.83
CA GLN A 226 -16.69 12.43 0.60
C GLN A 226 -15.55 11.65 -0.08
N LEU A 227 -14.36 12.23 -0.15
CA LEU A 227 -13.17 11.57 -0.67
C LEU A 227 -12.78 10.35 0.20
N LEU A 228 -12.79 10.49 1.53
CA LEU A 228 -12.47 9.40 2.45
C LEU A 228 -13.47 8.24 2.34
N LEU A 229 -14.78 8.54 2.27
CA LEU A 229 -15.81 7.52 2.12
C LEU A 229 -15.67 6.78 0.78
N SER A 230 -15.47 7.52 -0.32
CA SER A 230 -15.22 6.93 -1.64
C SER A 230 -13.95 6.07 -1.63
N LYS A 231 -12.88 6.56 -0.97
CA LYS A 231 -11.62 5.83 -0.82
C LYS A 231 -11.79 4.56 0.02
N LEU A 232 -12.59 4.57 1.08
CA LEU A 232 -12.84 3.38 1.89
C LEU A 232 -13.52 2.29 1.05
N LEU A 233 -14.60 2.64 0.34
CA LEU A 233 -15.34 1.73 -0.53
C LEU A 233 -14.44 1.17 -1.64
N MET A 234 -13.61 2.02 -2.27
CA MET A 234 -12.60 1.58 -3.22
C MET A 234 -11.56 0.65 -2.58
N SER A 235 -11.07 0.97 -1.37
CA SER A 235 -10.05 0.14 -0.69
C SER A 235 -10.61 -1.23 -0.33
N LEU A 236 -11.88 -1.28 0.07
CA LEU A 236 -12.61 -2.53 0.32
C LEU A 236 -12.70 -3.39 -0.93
N ALA A 237 -12.86 -2.80 -2.12
CA ALA A 237 -12.84 -3.55 -3.36
C ALA A 237 -11.44 -3.99 -3.76
N PHE A 238 -10.47 -3.10 -3.58
CA PHE A 238 -9.08 -3.31 -3.96
C PHE A 238 -8.43 -4.47 -3.20
N ILE A 239 -8.65 -4.54 -1.87
CA ILE A 239 -8.02 -5.57 -1.04
C ILE A 239 -8.46 -6.99 -1.41
N GLN A 240 -9.64 -7.15 -2.02
CA GLN A 240 -10.19 -8.46 -2.43
C GLN A 240 -9.38 -9.09 -3.56
N VAL A 241 -8.77 -8.28 -4.41
CA VAL A 241 -7.84 -8.75 -5.45
C VAL A 241 -6.63 -9.45 -4.84
N PHE A 242 -6.20 -9.05 -3.65
CA PHE A 242 -5.09 -9.68 -2.95
C PHE A 242 -5.50 -10.90 -2.14
N TYR A 243 -6.70 -10.86 -1.54
CA TYR A 243 -7.12 -11.91 -0.61
C TYR A 243 -7.97 -13.01 -1.24
N VAL A 244 -8.84 -12.70 -2.20
CA VAL A 244 -9.82 -13.65 -2.77
C VAL A 244 -9.39 -14.17 -4.13
N LEU A 245 -8.70 -13.36 -4.94
CA LEU A 245 -8.39 -13.72 -6.32
C LEU A 245 -7.55 -15.00 -6.45
N SER A 246 -6.62 -15.26 -5.53
CA SER A 246 -5.83 -16.51 -5.54
C SER A 246 -6.70 -17.74 -5.35
N VAL A 247 -7.67 -17.67 -4.43
CA VAL A 247 -8.63 -18.74 -4.15
C VAL A 247 -9.55 -18.97 -5.34
N ASP A 248 -10.07 -17.89 -5.90
CA ASP A 248 -11.01 -17.92 -7.01
C ASP A 248 -10.37 -18.41 -8.32
N ALA A 249 -9.19 -17.89 -8.67
CA ALA A 249 -8.46 -18.32 -9.85
C ALA A 249 -8.13 -19.82 -9.79
N THR A 250 -7.64 -20.30 -8.64
CA THR A 250 -7.27 -21.72 -8.47
C THR A 250 -8.50 -22.63 -8.40
N ALA A 251 -9.58 -22.21 -7.75
CA ALA A 251 -10.85 -22.93 -7.75
C ALA A 251 -11.45 -23.10 -9.16
N ARG A 252 -11.18 -22.15 -10.06
CA ARG A 252 -11.58 -22.20 -11.49
C ARG A 252 -10.52 -22.80 -12.42
N GLY A 253 -9.53 -23.49 -11.86
CA GLY A 253 -8.58 -24.32 -12.62
C GLY A 253 -7.31 -23.63 -13.09
N LEU A 254 -7.06 -22.36 -12.73
CA LEU A 254 -5.75 -21.76 -12.96
C LEU A 254 -4.71 -22.39 -12.02
N THR A 255 -3.54 -22.69 -12.55
CA THR A 255 -2.38 -23.04 -11.74
C THR A 255 -1.91 -21.83 -10.93
N THR A 256 -1.18 -22.09 -9.84
CA THR A 256 -0.55 -21.04 -9.01
C THR A 256 0.42 -20.17 -9.82
N VAL A 257 1.07 -20.76 -10.84
CA VAL A 257 1.93 -20.04 -11.79
C VAL A 257 1.10 -19.08 -12.65
N GLN A 258 -0.03 -19.53 -13.20
CA GLN A 258 -0.94 -18.69 -13.98
C GLN A 258 -1.51 -17.54 -13.14
N TYR A 259 -1.96 -17.81 -11.92
CA TYR A 259 -2.38 -16.75 -10.99
C TYR A 259 -1.24 -15.74 -10.71
N GLY A 260 -0.03 -16.23 -10.45
CA GLY A 260 1.15 -15.39 -10.29
C GLY A 260 1.43 -14.51 -11.53
N MET A 261 1.22 -15.04 -12.74
CA MET A 261 1.30 -14.27 -13.98
C MET A 261 0.20 -13.21 -14.12
N VAL A 262 -1.04 -13.50 -13.69
CA VAL A 262 -2.13 -12.50 -13.66
C VAL A 262 -1.77 -11.34 -12.73
N MET A 263 -1.23 -11.63 -11.55
CA MET A 263 -0.75 -10.59 -10.62
C MET A 263 0.47 -9.84 -11.16
N GLY A 264 1.41 -10.52 -11.83
CA GLY A 264 2.55 -9.86 -12.47
C GLY A 264 2.15 -8.96 -13.63
N PHE A 265 1.13 -9.35 -14.41
CA PHE A 265 0.58 -8.56 -15.51
C PHE A 265 0.08 -7.19 -15.05
N ASN A 266 -0.56 -7.10 -13.88
CA ASN A 266 -0.93 -5.82 -13.26
C ASN A 266 0.28 -4.88 -13.12
N GLY A 267 1.38 -5.35 -12.52
CA GLY A 267 2.58 -4.54 -12.37
C GLY A 267 3.21 -4.10 -13.71
N VAL A 268 3.22 -4.98 -14.72
CA VAL A 268 3.73 -4.64 -16.06
C VAL A 268 2.88 -3.54 -16.72
N VAL A 269 1.55 -3.65 -16.64
CA VAL A 269 0.64 -2.63 -17.19
C VAL A 269 0.85 -1.28 -16.49
N ILE A 270 0.97 -1.27 -15.16
CA ILE A 270 1.26 -0.04 -14.39
C ILE A 270 2.58 0.60 -14.87
N MET A 271 3.65 -0.17 -14.96
CA MET A 271 4.96 0.34 -15.38
C MET A 271 4.92 0.96 -16.79
N CYS A 272 4.20 0.35 -17.72
CA CYS A 272 4.15 0.79 -19.12
C CYS A 272 3.18 1.96 -19.35
N VAL A 273 2.04 1.98 -18.64
CA VAL A 273 0.89 2.82 -19.02
C VAL A 273 0.64 3.97 -18.04
N GLU A 274 0.99 3.82 -16.76
CA GLU A 274 0.56 4.76 -15.72
C GLU A 274 1.08 6.18 -15.97
N LEU A 275 2.37 6.34 -16.27
CA LEU A 275 2.95 7.67 -16.44
C LEU A 275 2.33 8.43 -17.63
N PRO A 276 2.23 7.86 -18.85
CA PRO A 276 1.48 8.47 -19.95
C PRO A 276 0.04 8.82 -19.57
N LEU A 277 -0.67 7.89 -18.91
CA LEU A 277 -2.07 8.06 -18.51
C LEU A 277 -2.24 9.23 -17.55
N VAL A 278 -1.43 9.30 -16.48
CA VAL A 278 -1.49 10.38 -15.49
C VAL A 278 -1.20 11.75 -16.13
N GLN A 279 -0.25 11.84 -17.06
CA GLN A 279 0.02 13.11 -17.75
C GLN A 279 -1.15 13.56 -18.62
N TRP A 280 -1.86 12.62 -19.26
CA TRP A 280 -3.08 12.91 -20.00
C TRP A 280 -4.22 13.35 -19.08
N LEU A 281 -4.40 12.67 -17.94
CA LEU A 281 -5.47 12.95 -16.98
C LEU A 281 -5.38 14.32 -16.32
N LYS A 282 -4.19 14.92 -16.23
CA LYS A 282 -3.99 16.29 -15.70
C LYS A 282 -4.77 17.37 -16.46
N ARG A 283 -5.20 17.08 -17.69
CA ARG A 283 -6.01 18.00 -18.51
C ARG A 283 -7.46 18.12 -18.03
N PHE A 284 -7.91 17.18 -17.20
CA PHE A 284 -9.29 17.11 -16.72
C PHE A 284 -9.39 17.50 -15.24
N ALA A 285 -10.59 17.91 -14.83
CA ALA A 285 -10.88 18.19 -13.43
C ALA A 285 -10.74 16.92 -12.57
N SER A 286 -10.18 17.06 -11.36
CA SER A 286 -9.84 15.92 -10.50
C SER A 286 -11.07 15.09 -10.08
N ARG A 287 -12.23 15.72 -9.86
CA ARG A 287 -13.43 15.03 -9.37
C ARG A 287 -14.05 14.08 -10.42
N PRO A 288 -14.38 14.50 -11.66
CA PRO A 288 -14.87 13.57 -12.68
C PRO A 288 -13.90 12.42 -12.95
N VAL A 289 -12.59 12.71 -12.99
CA VAL A 289 -11.56 11.67 -13.19
C VAL A 289 -11.60 10.64 -12.06
N LEU A 290 -11.76 11.08 -10.80
CA LEU A 290 -11.91 10.17 -9.66
C LEU A 290 -13.17 9.31 -9.77
N VAL A 291 -14.31 9.89 -10.17
CA VAL A 291 -15.55 9.13 -10.40
C VAL A 291 -15.33 8.02 -11.41
N VAL A 292 -14.74 8.36 -12.57
CA VAL A 292 -14.40 7.38 -13.62
C VAL A 292 -13.47 6.31 -13.07
N GLY A 293 -12.40 6.70 -12.38
CA GLY A 293 -11.45 5.76 -11.77
C GLY A 293 -12.12 4.78 -10.81
N PHE A 294 -12.96 5.26 -9.89
CA PHE A 294 -13.66 4.41 -8.93
C PHE A 294 -14.63 3.43 -9.59
N VAL A 295 -15.40 3.91 -10.57
CA VAL A 295 -16.29 3.06 -11.38
C VAL A 295 -15.48 2.01 -12.13
N MET A 296 -14.34 2.37 -12.72
CA MET A 296 -13.48 1.43 -13.44
C MET A 296 -12.88 0.36 -12.52
N VAL A 297 -12.47 0.71 -11.29
CA VAL A 297 -12.07 -0.30 -10.28
C VAL A 297 -13.24 -1.24 -10.00
N GLY A 298 -14.45 -0.71 -9.81
CA GLY A 298 -15.65 -1.53 -9.58
C GLY A 298 -15.97 -2.48 -10.74
N ILE A 299 -16.00 -1.97 -11.97
CA ILE A 299 -16.25 -2.80 -13.17
C ILE A 299 -15.12 -3.83 -13.35
N GLY A 300 -13.86 -3.43 -13.15
CA GLY A 300 -12.72 -4.34 -13.19
C GLY A 300 -12.84 -5.47 -12.17
N SER A 301 -13.17 -5.15 -10.93
CA SER A 301 -13.41 -6.17 -9.90
C SER A 301 -14.61 -7.06 -10.24
N ALA A 302 -15.74 -6.50 -10.69
CA ALA A 302 -16.90 -7.29 -11.10
C ALA A 302 -16.58 -8.24 -12.25
N SER A 303 -15.75 -7.81 -13.20
CA SER A 303 -15.43 -8.60 -14.39
C SER A 303 -14.76 -9.95 -14.08
N PHE A 304 -14.12 -10.09 -12.91
CA PHE A 304 -13.62 -11.39 -12.44
C PHE A 304 -14.73 -12.43 -12.26
N ALA A 305 -15.99 -12.05 -11.99
CA ALA A 305 -17.10 -12.99 -11.86
C ALA A 305 -17.27 -13.91 -13.09
N TRP A 306 -16.93 -13.40 -14.29
CA TRP A 306 -17.07 -14.10 -15.57
C TRP A 306 -15.74 -14.58 -16.16
N ALA A 307 -14.64 -14.47 -15.42
CA ALA A 307 -13.34 -14.93 -15.88
C ALA A 307 -13.21 -16.47 -15.80
N GLU A 308 -13.44 -17.18 -16.90
CA GLU A 308 -13.38 -18.65 -16.94
C GLU A 308 -12.05 -19.21 -17.47
N SER A 309 -11.15 -18.33 -17.94
CA SER A 309 -9.86 -18.72 -18.53
C SER A 309 -8.77 -17.75 -18.11
N MET A 310 -7.50 -18.17 -18.29
CA MET A 310 -6.33 -17.31 -18.09
C MET A 310 -6.48 -15.95 -18.79
N THR A 311 -6.94 -15.96 -20.04
CA THR A 311 -7.19 -14.72 -20.82
C THR A 311 -8.30 -13.88 -20.18
N GLY A 312 -9.38 -14.50 -19.70
CA GLY A 312 -10.44 -13.80 -18.98
C GLY A 312 -9.91 -13.09 -17.73
N PHE A 313 -9.09 -13.77 -16.93
CA PHE A 313 -8.45 -13.17 -15.74
C PHE A 313 -7.48 -12.04 -16.09
N LEU A 314 -6.69 -12.18 -17.17
CA LEU A 314 -5.79 -11.12 -17.64
C LEU A 314 -6.56 -9.88 -18.10
N LEU A 315 -7.67 -10.05 -18.84
CA LEU A 315 -8.52 -8.95 -19.28
C LEU A 315 -9.19 -8.23 -18.09
N ALA A 316 -9.74 -9.01 -17.15
CA ALA A 316 -10.34 -8.48 -15.92
C ALA A 316 -9.30 -7.69 -15.08
N MET A 317 -8.11 -8.26 -14.91
CA MET A 317 -7.00 -7.60 -14.23
C MET A 317 -6.57 -6.33 -14.97
N GLY A 318 -6.50 -6.35 -16.30
CA GLY A 318 -6.21 -5.16 -17.10
C GLY A 318 -7.20 -4.02 -16.85
N LEU A 319 -8.50 -4.33 -16.84
CA LEU A 319 -9.55 -3.34 -16.57
C LEU A 319 -9.46 -2.77 -15.15
N PHE A 320 -9.26 -3.64 -14.16
CA PHE A 320 -9.01 -3.25 -12.77
C PHE A 320 -7.80 -2.33 -12.65
N THR A 321 -6.71 -2.67 -13.35
CA THR A 321 -5.44 -1.92 -13.33
C THR A 321 -5.61 -0.50 -13.91
N VAL A 322 -6.44 -0.31 -14.94
CA VAL A 322 -6.71 1.05 -15.45
C VAL A 322 -7.42 1.90 -14.39
N GLY A 323 -8.40 1.34 -13.68
CA GLY A 323 -9.03 2.01 -12.55
C GLY A 323 -8.04 2.36 -11.43
N GLU A 324 -7.14 1.43 -11.09
CA GLU A 324 -6.07 1.63 -10.12
C GLU A 324 -5.15 2.80 -10.50
N MET A 325 -4.65 2.83 -11.74
CA MET A 325 -3.76 3.87 -12.26
C MET A 325 -4.40 5.26 -12.28
N ILE A 326 -5.73 5.33 -12.36
CA ILE A 326 -6.47 6.60 -12.23
C ILE A 326 -6.62 6.97 -10.75
N THR A 327 -7.15 6.05 -9.95
CA THR A 327 -7.63 6.36 -8.59
C THR A 327 -6.50 6.71 -7.62
N LEU A 328 -5.43 5.92 -7.56
CA LEU A 328 -4.37 6.09 -6.56
C LEU A 328 -3.68 7.46 -6.65
N PRO A 329 -3.10 7.88 -7.80
CA PRO A 329 -2.44 9.18 -7.89
C PRO A 329 -3.43 10.34 -7.79
N MET A 330 -4.64 10.20 -8.33
CA MET A 330 -5.64 11.28 -8.30
C MET A 330 -6.23 11.48 -6.91
N CYS A 331 -6.38 10.43 -6.10
CA CYS A 331 -6.79 10.55 -4.70
C CYS A 331 -5.77 11.38 -3.93
N ALA A 332 -4.48 11.10 -4.12
CA ALA A 332 -3.41 11.86 -3.49
C ALA A 332 -3.41 13.32 -3.97
N ALA A 333 -3.47 13.56 -5.27
CA ALA A 333 -3.48 14.92 -5.82
C ALA A 333 -4.69 15.74 -5.35
N TYR A 334 -5.90 15.15 -5.35
CA TYR A 334 -7.11 15.83 -4.91
C TYR A 334 -7.14 16.02 -3.39
N GLY A 335 -6.71 15.01 -2.62
CA GLY A 335 -6.58 15.13 -1.16
C GLY A 335 -5.62 16.24 -0.74
N ALA A 336 -4.50 16.41 -1.45
CA ALA A 336 -3.55 17.50 -1.19
C ALA A 336 -4.11 18.90 -1.49
N LYS A 337 -5.08 19.03 -2.41
CA LYS A 337 -5.79 20.29 -2.68
C LYS A 337 -6.78 20.64 -1.57
N LEU A 338 -7.37 19.63 -0.92
CA LEU A 338 -8.36 19.81 0.15
C LEU A 338 -7.73 19.96 1.54
N ALA A 339 -6.48 19.53 1.71
CA ALA A 339 -5.77 19.55 2.98
C ALA A 339 -4.92 20.82 3.14
N PRO A 340 -5.02 21.53 4.28
CA PRO A 340 -4.16 22.67 4.61
C PRO A 340 -2.67 22.27 4.55
N PRO A 341 -1.78 23.10 3.97
CA PRO A 341 -0.37 22.76 3.75
C PRO A 341 0.35 22.23 4.99
N GLU A 342 0.12 22.85 6.14
CA GLU A 342 0.74 22.56 7.44
C GLU A 342 0.32 21.19 8.01
N TYR A 343 -0.89 20.71 7.67
CA TYR A 343 -1.48 19.50 8.24
C TYR A 343 -1.62 18.36 7.24
N ARG A 344 -1.12 18.52 6.00
CA ARG A 344 -1.20 17.51 4.93
C ARG A 344 -0.81 16.12 5.40
N GLY A 345 0.32 15.98 6.10
CA GLY A 345 0.78 14.68 6.60
C GLY A 345 -0.28 13.96 7.46
N ARG A 346 -1.01 14.69 8.30
CA ARG A 346 -2.07 14.12 9.15
C ARG A 346 -3.36 13.84 8.39
N TYR A 347 -3.74 14.67 7.42
CA TYR A 347 -4.86 14.37 6.51
C TYR A 347 -4.62 13.08 5.74
N PHE A 348 -3.41 12.90 5.22
CA PHE A 348 -3.00 11.65 4.55
C PHE A 348 -2.87 10.46 5.53
N GLY A 349 -2.76 10.70 6.84
CA GLY A 349 -2.93 9.65 7.85
C GLY A 349 -4.30 8.96 7.76
N PHE A 350 -5.37 9.71 7.48
CA PHE A 350 -6.70 9.14 7.27
C PHE A 350 -6.78 8.26 6.01
N PHE A 351 -5.95 8.53 4.99
CA PHE A 351 -5.86 7.64 3.82
C PHE A 351 -5.32 6.27 4.20
N GLY A 352 -4.29 6.24 5.05
CA GLY A 352 -3.76 4.99 5.63
C GLY A 352 -4.80 4.28 6.50
N LEU A 353 -5.58 5.03 7.28
CA LEU A 353 -6.68 4.47 8.07
C LEU A 353 -7.74 3.78 7.20
N MET A 354 -8.16 4.40 6.08
CA MET A 354 -9.12 3.77 5.16
C MET A 354 -8.60 2.46 4.57
N TRP A 355 -7.30 2.40 4.25
CA TRP A 355 -6.64 1.18 3.79
C TRP A 355 -6.58 0.11 4.88
N GLY A 356 -6.25 0.50 6.11
CA GLY A 356 -6.24 -0.40 7.26
C GLY A 356 -7.61 -1.00 7.55
N LEU A 357 -8.66 -0.17 7.58
CA LEU A 357 -10.05 -0.62 7.73
C LEU A 357 -10.46 -1.57 6.61
N ALA A 358 -10.05 -1.29 5.37
CA ALA A 358 -10.26 -2.20 4.26
C ALA A 358 -9.51 -3.52 4.45
N GLY A 359 -8.29 -3.53 4.99
CA GLY A 359 -7.57 -4.74 5.36
C GLY A 359 -8.30 -5.61 6.38
N LEU A 360 -8.91 -4.99 7.41
CA LEU A 360 -9.70 -5.68 8.42
C LEU A 360 -10.93 -6.36 7.83
N ALA A 361 -11.69 -5.63 7.01
CA ALA A 361 -12.86 -6.16 6.32
C ALA A 361 -12.48 -7.08 5.16
N GLY A 362 -11.30 -6.90 4.57
CA GLY A 362 -10.79 -7.68 3.46
C GLY A 362 -10.76 -9.17 3.78
N GLY A 363 -10.29 -9.51 4.99
CA GLY A 363 -10.21 -10.89 5.45
C GLY A 363 -11.56 -11.62 5.39
N THR A 364 -12.67 -10.95 5.68
CA THR A 364 -14.01 -11.58 5.65
C THR A 364 -14.48 -11.88 4.24
N GLY A 365 -13.89 -11.24 3.22
CA GLY A 365 -14.20 -11.50 1.81
C GLY A 365 -13.94 -12.94 1.38
N VAL A 366 -12.96 -13.61 1.98
CA VAL A 366 -12.67 -15.03 1.75
C VAL A 366 -13.85 -15.91 2.21
N TRP A 367 -14.45 -15.55 3.35
CA TRP A 367 -15.62 -16.26 3.87
C TRP A 367 -16.85 -16.03 2.99
N PHE A 368 -17.11 -14.79 2.57
CA PHE A 368 -18.22 -14.49 1.66
C PHE A 368 -18.05 -15.17 0.29
N TYR A 369 -16.84 -15.18 -0.25
CA TYR A 369 -16.53 -15.90 -1.48
C TYR A 369 -16.79 -17.40 -1.33
N GLY A 370 -16.46 -18.01 -0.19
CA GLY A 370 -16.76 -19.42 0.07
C GLY A 370 -18.26 -19.77 0.03
N GLN A 371 -19.14 -18.81 0.32
CA GLN A 371 -20.60 -18.99 0.29
C GLN A 371 -21.24 -18.62 -1.05
N LEU A 372 -20.72 -17.58 -1.69
CA LEU A 372 -21.32 -16.96 -2.87
C LEU A 372 -20.63 -17.39 -4.18
N GLY A 373 -19.39 -17.85 -4.11
CA GLY A 373 -18.56 -18.12 -5.27
C GLY A 373 -18.26 -16.86 -6.10
N PRO A 374 -18.13 -16.98 -7.43
CA PRO A 374 -17.75 -15.87 -8.31
C PRO A 374 -18.69 -14.64 -8.25
N ILE A 375 -19.95 -14.79 -7.84
CA ILE A 375 -20.88 -13.66 -7.72
C ILE A 375 -20.46 -12.65 -6.63
N TRP A 376 -19.57 -13.04 -5.71
CA TRP A 376 -18.95 -12.11 -4.75
C TRP A 376 -18.26 -10.93 -5.44
N TRP A 377 -17.64 -11.16 -6.60
CA TRP A 377 -17.00 -10.10 -7.38
C TRP A 377 -17.98 -9.01 -7.84
N CYS A 378 -19.25 -9.37 -8.10
CA CYS A 378 -20.28 -8.38 -8.43
C CYS A 378 -20.59 -7.47 -7.23
N TRP A 379 -20.65 -8.01 -6.01
CA TRP A 379 -20.83 -7.20 -4.80
C TRP A 379 -19.66 -6.24 -4.57
N ILE A 380 -18.45 -6.71 -4.82
CA ILE A 380 -17.25 -5.88 -4.78
C ILE A 380 -17.28 -4.80 -5.85
N GLY A 381 -17.75 -5.13 -7.06
CA GLY A 381 -17.95 -4.16 -8.11
C GLY A 381 -18.98 -3.08 -7.75
N CYS A 382 -20.09 -3.46 -7.11
CA CYS A 382 -21.06 -2.52 -6.56
C CYS A 382 -20.43 -1.55 -5.56
N ALA A 383 -19.50 -2.00 -4.71
CA ALA A 383 -18.77 -1.11 -3.79
C ALA A 383 -17.92 -0.07 -4.54
N GLY A 384 -17.24 -0.46 -5.62
CA GLY A 384 -16.47 0.46 -6.48
C GLY A 384 -17.37 1.46 -7.24
N VAL A 385 -18.50 1.01 -7.78
CA VAL A 385 -19.48 1.90 -8.43
C VAL A 385 -20.10 2.85 -7.41
N LEU A 386 -20.43 2.36 -6.21
CA LEU A 386 -20.93 3.19 -5.11
C LEU A 386 -19.90 4.23 -4.69
N ALA A 387 -18.60 3.90 -4.65
CA ALA A 387 -17.54 4.88 -4.42
C ALA A 387 -17.56 6.01 -5.46
N GLY A 388 -17.75 5.66 -6.74
CA GLY A 388 -17.93 6.63 -7.82
C GLY A 388 -19.18 7.51 -7.64
N ALA A 389 -20.31 6.88 -7.30
CA ALA A 389 -21.57 7.59 -7.06
C ALA A 389 -21.46 8.56 -5.88
N VAL A 390 -20.86 8.12 -4.77
CA VAL A 390 -20.58 8.97 -3.60
C VAL A 390 -19.73 10.16 -4.02
N MET A 391 -18.66 9.96 -4.80
CA MET A 391 -17.78 11.04 -5.28
C MET A 391 -18.46 12.02 -6.26
N ALA A 392 -19.44 11.53 -7.02
CA ALA A 392 -20.21 12.32 -7.97
C ALA A 392 -21.23 13.26 -7.29
N LEU A 393 -21.61 12.99 -6.04
CA LEU A 393 -22.56 13.85 -5.32
C LEU A 393 -22.05 15.29 -5.23
N PRO A 394 -22.93 16.29 -5.46
CA PRO A 394 -22.56 17.68 -5.29
C PRO A 394 -22.16 17.94 -3.85
N VAL A 395 -21.01 18.60 -3.67
CA VAL A 395 -20.59 19.08 -2.35
C VAL A 395 -20.08 20.50 -2.49
N ALA A 396 -20.53 21.36 -1.58
CA ALA A 396 -19.96 22.69 -1.45
C ALA A 396 -18.51 22.57 -0.99
N LEU A 397 -17.59 23.15 -1.77
CA LEU A 397 -16.23 23.34 -1.29
C LEU A 397 -16.29 24.35 -0.14
N ARG A 398 -15.61 24.04 0.96
CA ARG A 398 -15.46 24.99 2.05
C ARG A 398 -14.66 26.18 1.50
N PRO A 399 -15.16 27.43 1.56
CA PRO A 399 -14.31 28.58 1.29
C PRO A 399 -13.16 28.55 2.30
N ASP A 400 -11.93 28.79 1.83
CA ASP A 400 -10.67 28.61 2.57
C ASP A 400 -10.84 28.97 4.06
N ALA A 401 -10.83 27.95 4.93
CA ALA A 401 -11.09 28.14 6.35
C ALA A 401 -9.76 28.09 7.13
N PRO A 402 -9.37 29.16 7.83
CA PRO A 402 -8.25 29.17 8.75
C PRO A 402 -8.73 28.63 10.10
N VAL A 403 -8.70 27.32 10.33
CA VAL A 403 -9.18 26.73 11.61
C VAL A 403 -8.05 26.43 12.59
N LEU A 404 -6.79 26.50 12.15
CA LEU A 404 -5.69 25.98 12.97
C LEU A 404 -4.72 27.05 13.48
N VAL A 405 -4.95 28.33 13.16
CA VAL A 405 -4.14 29.44 13.70
C VAL A 405 -4.51 29.75 15.16
N GLU A 406 -5.78 29.59 15.57
CA GLU A 406 -6.23 30.00 16.91
C GLU A 406 -5.85 29.03 18.04
N ALA A 407 -5.75 27.72 17.76
CA ALA A 407 -5.42 26.73 18.80
C ALA A 407 -3.93 26.76 19.22
N ALA A 408 -3.05 27.31 18.39
CA ALA A 408 -1.63 27.47 18.72
C ALA A 408 -1.36 28.75 19.52
N THR A 409 -2.18 29.78 19.38
CA THR A 409 -2.02 31.06 20.11
C THR A 409 -2.57 31.01 21.53
N GLU A 410 -3.60 30.21 21.82
CA GLU A 410 -4.15 30.11 23.19
C GLU A 410 -3.31 29.23 24.14
N SER A 411 -2.40 28.40 23.61
CA SER A 411 -1.48 27.58 24.45
C SER A 411 -0.12 28.26 24.72
N ALA A 412 0.06 29.47 24.20
CA ALA A 412 1.26 30.28 24.39
C ALA A 412 1.02 31.54 25.25
N GLY A 413 -0.17 31.66 25.88
CA GLY A 413 -0.56 32.74 26.78
C GLY A 413 -0.39 32.38 28.25
#